data_AF-A0A7S3ZMX3-F1
#
_entry.id   AF-A0A7S3ZMX3-F1
#
_cell.length_a   1.000
_cell.length_b   1.000
_cell.length_c   1.000
_cell.angle_alpha   90.00
_cell.angle_beta   90.00
_cell.angle_gamma   90.00
#
_symmetry.space_group_name_H-M   'P 1'
#
loop_
_entity.id
_entity.type
_entity.pdbx_description
1 polymer ?
#
loop_
_entity_poly.entity_id
_entity_poly.type
_entity_poly.pdbx_seq_one_letter_code
_entity_poly.pdbx_strand_id
1 'polypeptide(L)'
;LSFNIARKSEFYLAKTTAPLAVLTTAGHFVHFLPTTELADRLNGAFTMFLAAFALLYVVGDHVPRVDFLTTIDRMIFITLFLLLWLGIESAAVYYGEERYDLSLKVVRQIDTVAGLTTFIGYLLLLVFRIIPAR
;
A
#
# COMPACT_ATOMS: atom_id res chain seq x y z
N LEU A 1 -26.13 37.10 -7.10
CA LEU A 1 -25.71 36.28 -5.94
C LEU A 1 -24.75 35.20 -6.43
N SER A 2 -23.45 35.34 -6.15
CA SER A 2 -22.44 34.31 -6.45
C SER A 2 -22.19 33.47 -5.21
N PHE A 3 -22.71 32.24 -5.18
CA PHE A 3 -22.42 31.28 -4.12
C PHE A 3 -21.07 30.61 -4.38
N ASN A 4 -20.06 30.94 -3.58
CA ASN A 4 -18.78 30.23 -3.54
C ASN A 4 -18.88 29.08 -2.53
N ILE A 5 -19.25 27.89 -2.99
CA ILE A 5 -19.17 26.66 -2.19
C ILE A 5 -17.77 26.08 -2.35
N ALA A 6 -16.90 26.29 -1.36
CA ALA A 6 -15.59 25.65 -1.29
C ALA A 6 -15.74 24.25 -0.68
N ARG A 7 -15.43 23.19 -1.44
CA ARG A 7 -15.32 21.82 -0.89
C ARG A 7 -14.08 21.73 0.00
N LYS A 8 -14.22 21.17 1.21
CA LYS A 8 -13.08 20.73 2.03
C LYS A 8 -12.54 19.40 1.48
N SER A 9 -11.75 19.47 0.41
CA SER A 9 -11.11 18.31 -0.24
C SER A 9 -10.26 17.48 0.73
N GLU A 10 -9.62 18.13 1.70
CA GLU A 10 -8.80 17.50 2.75
C GLU A 10 -9.58 16.47 3.60
N PHE A 11 -10.86 16.75 3.90
CA PHE A 11 -11.69 15.84 4.68
C PHE A 11 -11.93 14.51 3.94
N TYR A 12 -12.20 14.58 2.63
CA TYR A 12 -12.39 13.40 1.80
C TYR A 12 -11.08 12.65 1.58
N LEU A 13 -9.97 13.37 1.41
CA LEU A 13 -8.63 12.78 1.33
C LEU A 13 -8.29 12.01 2.60
N ALA A 14 -8.47 12.59 3.79
CA ALA A 14 -8.20 11.91 5.05
C ALA A 14 -9.09 10.67 5.25
N LYS A 15 -10.39 10.79 4.93
CA LYS A 15 -11.36 9.68 5.08
C LYS A 15 -11.03 8.47 4.20
N THR A 16 -10.50 8.70 2.99
CA THR A 16 -10.07 7.61 2.10
C THR A 16 -8.65 7.13 2.39
N THR A 17 -7.74 8.04 2.74
CA THR A 17 -6.34 7.70 2.96
C THR A 17 -6.12 6.92 4.24
N ALA A 18 -6.86 7.23 5.31
CA ALA A 18 -6.74 6.51 6.57
C ALA A 18 -6.94 4.99 6.44
N PRO A 19 -8.03 4.47 5.82
CA PRO A 19 -8.19 3.03 5.63
C PRO A 19 -7.12 2.41 4.71
N LEU A 20 -6.66 3.12 3.67
CA LEU A 20 -5.54 2.66 2.85
C LEU A 20 -4.25 2.52 3.66
N ALA A 21 -3.96 3.50 4.52
CA ALA A 21 -2.79 3.48 5.38
C ALA A 21 -2.83 2.29 6.35
N VAL A 22 -4.00 2.01 6.93
CA VAL A 22 -4.20 0.85 7.82
C VAL A 22 -3.98 -0.46 7.07
N LEU A 23 -4.58 -0.63 5.89
CA LEU A 23 -4.41 -1.85 5.08
C LEU A 23 -2.95 -2.07 4.69
N THR A 24 -2.27 -1.02 4.27
CA THR A 24 -0.86 -1.12 3.85
C THR A 24 0.04 -1.45 5.04
N THR A 25 -0.21 -0.84 6.20
CA THR A 25 0.51 -1.13 7.44
C THR A 25 0.30 -2.59 7.87
N ALA A 26 -0.95 -3.07 7.83
CA ALA A 26 -1.25 -4.46 8.12
C ALA A 26 -0.59 -5.42 7.13
N GLY A 27 -0.52 -5.06 5.84
CA GLY A 27 0.20 -5.83 4.82
C GLY A 27 1.67 -6.05 5.18
N HIS A 28 2.37 -5.02 5.65
CA HIS A 28 3.78 -5.12 6.02
C HIS A 28 4.05 -6.03 7.23
N PHE A 29 3.03 -6.50 7.95
CA PHE A 29 3.23 -7.54 8.97
C PHE A 29 3.69 -8.88 8.39
N VAL A 30 3.59 -9.05 7.07
CA VAL A 30 4.15 -10.21 6.36
C VAL A 30 5.64 -10.41 6.62
N HIS A 31 6.41 -9.35 6.84
CA HIS A 31 7.86 -9.44 7.09
C HIS A 31 8.19 -10.02 8.48
N PHE A 32 7.19 -10.12 9.38
CA PHE A 32 7.35 -10.83 10.65
C PHE A 32 7.16 -12.34 10.52
N LEU A 33 6.60 -12.83 9.41
CA LEU A 33 6.44 -14.25 9.14
C LEU A 33 7.77 -14.87 8.67
N PRO A 34 8.00 -16.18 8.87
CA PRO A 34 9.11 -16.89 8.23
C PRO A 34 9.11 -16.73 6.70
N THR A 35 10.29 -16.64 6.09
CA THR A 35 10.46 -16.52 4.62
C THR A 35 10.09 -17.80 3.88
N THR A 36 10.15 -18.94 4.57
CA THR A 36 9.74 -20.26 4.07
C THR A 36 8.22 -20.41 3.94
N GLU A 37 7.42 -19.61 4.65
CA GLU A 37 5.95 -19.66 4.64
C GLU A 37 5.37 -18.81 3.50
N LEU A 38 5.78 -19.08 2.26
CA LEU A 38 5.39 -18.27 1.10
C LEU A 38 3.87 -18.20 0.94
N ALA A 39 3.17 -19.31 1.15
CA ALA A 39 1.71 -19.36 1.01
C ALA A 39 1.01 -18.37 1.94
N ASP A 40 1.42 -18.31 3.21
CA ASP A 40 0.84 -17.40 4.20
C ASP A 40 1.20 -15.94 3.88
N ARG A 41 2.44 -15.71 3.42
CA ARG A 41 2.88 -14.37 3.00
C ARG A 41 2.08 -13.84 1.80
N LEU A 42 1.90 -14.67 0.77
CA LEU A 42 1.10 -14.32 -0.41
C LEU A 42 -0.37 -14.16 -0.07
N ASN A 43 -0.93 -15.02 0.79
CA ASN A 43 -2.31 -14.90 1.26
C ASN A 43 -2.54 -13.56 1.96
N GLY A 44 -1.63 -13.14 2.84
CA GLY A 44 -1.67 -11.83 3.49
C GLY A 44 -1.63 -10.68 2.48
N ALA A 45 -0.67 -10.71 1.55
CA ALA A 45 -0.51 -9.68 0.53
C ALA A 45 -1.75 -9.57 -0.39
N PHE A 46 -2.27 -10.69 -0.89
CA PHE A 46 -3.44 -10.70 -1.77
C PHE A 46 -4.73 -10.33 -1.02
N THR A 47 -4.87 -10.71 0.25
CA THR A 47 -6.03 -10.29 1.05
C THR A 47 -6.06 -8.77 1.21
N MET A 48 -4.91 -8.16 1.53
CA MET A 48 -4.83 -6.70 1.63
C MET A 48 -5.00 -6.02 0.28
N PHE A 49 -4.44 -6.59 -0.79
CA PHE A 49 -4.64 -6.11 -2.16
C PHE A 49 -6.13 -6.07 -2.53
N LEU A 50 -6.85 -7.18 -2.29
CA LEU A 50 -8.29 -7.26 -2.55
C LEU A 50 -9.09 -6.30 -1.67
N ALA A 51 -8.71 -6.11 -0.41
CA ALA A 51 -9.33 -5.14 0.48
C ALA A 51 -9.14 -3.69 -0.03
N ALA A 52 -7.93 -3.34 -0.49
CA ALA A 52 -7.66 -2.04 -1.10
C ALA A 52 -8.41 -1.87 -2.44
N PHE A 53 -8.55 -2.94 -3.21
CA PHE A 53 -9.31 -2.96 -4.46
C PHE A 53 -10.81 -2.78 -4.20
N ALA A 54 -11.35 -3.39 -3.15
CA ALA A 54 -12.74 -3.17 -2.74
C ALA A 54 -12.97 -1.72 -2.30
N LEU A 55 -12.01 -1.12 -1.58
CA LEU A 55 -12.09 0.28 -1.17
C LEU A 55 -12.11 1.25 -2.36
N LEU A 56 -11.48 0.90 -3.49
CA LEU A 56 -11.58 1.67 -4.74
C LEU A 56 -13.03 1.85 -5.17
N TYR A 57 -13.83 0.79 -5.14
CA TYR A 57 -15.25 0.86 -5.53
C TYR A 57 -16.09 1.62 -4.51
N VAL A 58 -15.89 1.36 -3.21
CA VAL A 58 -16.61 2.07 -2.14
C VAL A 58 -16.37 3.59 -2.22
N VAL A 59 -15.14 3.99 -2.52
CA VAL A 59 -14.79 5.40 -2.67
C VAL A 59 -15.28 5.96 -4.00
N GLY A 60 -15.21 5.17 -5.08
CA GLY A 60 -15.67 5.55 -6.41
C GLY A 60 -17.16 5.94 -6.46
N ASP A 61 -17.98 5.39 -5.57
CA ASP A 61 -19.39 5.76 -5.44
C ASP A 61 -19.61 7.12 -4.76
N HIS A 62 -18.62 7.62 -4.01
CA HIS A 62 -18.70 8.88 -3.26
C HIS A 62 -17.91 10.04 -3.91
N VAL A 63 -17.01 9.74 -4.84
CA VAL A 63 -16.20 10.74 -5.55
C VAL A 63 -16.86 11.05 -6.90
N PRO A 64 -16.99 12.33 -7.29
CA PRO A 64 -17.57 12.67 -8.59
C PRO A 64 -16.73 12.08 -9.73
N ARG A 65 -17.40 11.44 -10.69
CA ARG A 65 -16.76 10.91 -11.89
C ARG A 65 -16.25 12.08 -12.73
N VAL A 66 -14.94 12.20 -12.83
CA VAL A 66 -14.24 13.20 -13.63
C VAL A 66 -13.30 12.49 -14.59
N ASP A 67 -13.03 13.07 -15.76
CA ASP A 67 -12.25 12.42 -16.83
C ASP A 67 -10.73 12.36 -16.54
N PHE A 68 -10.29 12.72 -15.32
CA PHE A 68 -8.90 12.73 -14.90
C PHE A 68 -8.71 12.00 -13.57
N LEU A 69 -7.55 11.36 -13.38
CA LEU A 69 -7.21 10.73 -12.10
C LEU A 69 -7.10 11.77 -10.99
N THR A 70 -8.00 11.66 -10.01
CA THR A 70 -7.98 12.48 -8.81
C THR A 70 -6.79 12.10 -7.92
N THR A 71 -6.45 12.96 -6.96
CA THR A 71 -5.43 12.62 -5.95
C THR A 71 -5.80 11.34 -5.19
N ILE A 72 -7.09 11.12 -4.92
CA ILE A 72 -7.59 9.93 -4.25
C ILE A 72 -7.31 8.68 -5.08
N ASP A 73 -7.64 8.71 -6.38
CA ASP A 73 -7.42 7.56 -7.28
C ASP A 73 -5.94 7.19 -7.35
N ARG A 74 -5.06 8.19 -7.45
CA ARG A 74 -3.61 7.96 -7.46
C ARG A 74 -3.12 7.28 -6.18
N MET A 75 -3.64 7.68 -5.02
CA MET A 75 -3.26 7.07 -3.73
C MET A 75 -3.73 5.62 -3.63
N ILE A 76 -4.92 5.31 -4.14
CA ILE A 76 -5.42 3.94 -4.20
C ILE A 76 -4.54 3.10 -5.13
N PHE A 77 -4.22 3.59 -6.34
CA PHE A 77 -3.35 2.86 -7.27
C PHE A 77 -1.94 2.64 -6.73
N ILE A 78 -1.35 3.64 -6.06
CA ILE A 78 -0.04 3.48 -5.39
C ILE A 78 -0.13 2.39 -4.31
N THR A 79 -1.21 2.39 -3.52
CA THR A 79 -1.42 1.38 -2.48
C THR A 79 -1.59 -0.03 -3.07
N LEU A 80 -2.38 -0.18 -4.13
CA LEU A 80 -2.54 -1.43 -4.87
C LEU A 80 -1.21 -1.94 -5.43
N PHE A 81 -0.42 -1.03 -6.02
CA PHE A 81 0.90 -1.37 -6.54
C PHE A 81 1.84 -1.85 -5.44
N LEU A 82 1.86 -1.17 -4.29
CA LEU A 82 2.72 -1.57 -3.15
C LEU A 82 2.30 -2.91 -2.55
N LEU A 83 1.01 -3.18 -2.44
CA LEU A 83 0.51 -4.47 -1.94
C LEU A 83 0.81 -5.61 -2.91
N LEU A 84 0.79 -5.34 -4.22
CA LEU A 84 1.26 -6.30 -5.22
C LEU A 84 2.78 -6.50 -5.13
N TRP A 85 3.53 -5.42 -4.98
CA TRP A 85 4.99 -5.44 -4.80
C TRP A 85 5.41 -6.28 -3.59
N LEU A 86 4.68 -6.16 -2.48
CA LEU A 86 4.88 -6.95 -1.27
C LEU A 86 4.80 -8.47 -1.53
N GLY A 87 3.86 -8.89 -2.37
CA GLY A 87 3.75 -10.30 -2.79
C GLY A 87 4.92 -10.73 -3.66
N ILE A 88 5.36 -9.86 -4.59
CA ILE A 88 6.53 -10.11 -5.45
C ILE A 88 7.80 -10.23 -4.60
N GLU A 89 8.00 -9.32 -3.64
CA GLU A 89 9.11 -9.35 -2.69
C GLU A 89 9.11 -10.66 -1.89
N SER A 90 7.97 -11.06 -1.34
CA SER A 90 7.84 -12.32 -0.60
C SER A 90 8.21 -13.54 -1.44
N ALA A 91 7.79 -13.56 -2.71
CA ALA A 91 8.18 -14.62 -3.64
C ALA A 91 9.68 -14.58 -3.97
N ALA A 92 10.25 -13.40 -4.22
CA ALA A 92 11.66 -13.23 -4.53
C ALA A 92 12.56 -13.67 -3.36
N VAL A 93 12.18 -13.34 -2.13
CA VAL A 93 12.88 -13.73 -0.90
C VAL A 93 12.82 -15.25 -0.70
N TYR A 94 11.64 -15.87 -0.90
CA TYR A 94 11.48 -17.32 -0.83
C TYR A 94 12.34 -18.05 -1.86
N TYR A 95 12.29 -17.65 -3.13
CA TYR A 95 13.10 -18.27 -4.17
C TYR A 95 14.61 -18.00 -3.98
N GLY A 96 14.96 -16.85 -3.38
CA GLY A 96 16.33 -16.57 -2.95
C GLY A 96 16.84 -17.61 -1.95
N GLU A 97 16.06 -17.90 -0.93
CA GLU A 97 16.38 -18.91 0.08
C GLU A 97 16.42 -20.33 -0.50
N GLU A 98 15.35 -20.75 -1.18
CA GLU A 98 15.18 -22.15 -1.63
C GLU A 98 16.07 -22.49 -2.84
N ARG A 99 16.25 -21.58 -3.80
CA ARG A 99 16.91 -21.88 -5.09
C ARG A 99 18.40 -21.60 -5.09
N TYR A 100 18.84 -20.59 -4.33
CA TYR A 100 20.22 -20.10 -4.35
C TYR A 100 20.99 -20.43 -3.08
N ASP A 101 20.40 -21.19 -2.13
CA ASP A 101 20.98 -21.54 -0.82
C ASP A 101 21.59 -20.31 -0.11
N LEU A 102 20.93 -19.15 -0.29
CA LEU A 102 21.35 -17.91 0.36
C LEU A 102 21.26 -18.11 1.88
N SER A 103 22.26 -17.61 2.61
CA SER A 103 22.26 -17.71 4.06
C SER A 103 21.00 -17.06 4.64
N LEU A 104 20.30 -17.78 5.53
CA LEU A 104 19.09 -17.30 6.21
C LEU A 104 19.24 -15.89 6.80
N LYS A 105 20.43 -15.56 7.33
CA LYS A 105 20.71 -14.23 7.88
C LYS A 105 20.68 -13.14 6.81
N VAL A 106 21.20 -13.42 5.62
CA VAL A 106 21.25 -12.50 4.48
C VAL A 106 19.85 -12.30 3.93
N VAL A 107 19.11 -13.39 3.70
CA VAL A 107 17.72 -13.34 3.20
C VAL A 107 16.83 -12.51 4.13
N ARG A 108 16.93 -12.76 5.44
CA ARG A 108 16.16 -12.00 6.45
C ARG A 108 16.55 -10.53 6.50
N GLN A 109 17.82 -10.20 6.34
CA GLN A 109 18.27 -8.81 6.26
C GLN A 109 17.71 -8.12 5.02
N ILE A 110 17.73 -8.80 3.87
CA ILE A 110 17.15 -8.28 2.62
C ILE A 110 15.65 -8.03 2.80
N ASP A 111 14.89 -9.02 3.28
CA ASP A 111 13.45 -8.93 3.52
C ASP A 111 13.10 -7.79 4.51
N THR A 112 13.85 -7.65 5.60
CA THR A 112 13.60 -6.59 6.59
C THR A 112 13.93 -5.21 6.01
N VAL A 113 15.04 -5.06 5.29
CA VAL A 113 15.45 -3.77 4.71
C VAL A 113 14.52 -3.36 3.57
N ALA A 114 14.17 -4.29 2.68
CA ALA A 114 13.24 -4.04 1.60
C ALA A 114 11.84 -3.68 2.14
N GLY A 115 11.33 -4.43 3.12
CA GLY A 115 10.08 -4.11 3.81
C GLY A 115 10.08 -2.76 4.53
N LEU A 116 11.16 -2.41 5.23
CA LEU A 116 11.26 -1.11 5.90
C LEU A 116 11.36 0.05 4.91
N THR A 117 12.12 -0.11 3.84
CA THR A 117 12.29 0.95 2.82
C THR A 117 11.00 1.21 2.06
N THR A 118 10.27 0.17 1.68
CA THR A 118 8.96 0.29 1.02
C THR A 118 7.91 0.88 1.96
N PHE A 119 7.89 0.45 3.23
CA PHE A 119 6.96 1.00 4.23
C PHE A 119 7.21 2.48 4.51
N ILE A 120 8.45 2.87 4.79
CA ILE A 120 8.81 4.26 5.05
C ILE A 120 8.56 5.12 3.81
N GLY A 121 8.92 4.62 2.62
CA GLY A 121 8.64 5.29 1.35
C GLY A 121 7.16 5.59 1.17
N TYR A 122 6.29 4.63 1.48
CA TYR A 122 4.84 4.82 1.45
C TYR A 122 4.35 5.87 2.44
N LEU A 123 4.80 5.81 3.69
CA LEU A 123 4.42 6.81 4.71
C LEU A 123 4.84 8.23 4.30
N LEU A 124 6.03 8.38 3.72
CA LEU A 124 6.48 9.67 3.19
C LEU A 124 5.57 10.15 2.05
N LEU A 125 5.22 9.27 1.10
CA LEU A 125 4.30 9.61 0.02
C LEU A 125 2.92 10.06 0.54
N LEU A 126 2.41 9.42 1.60
CA LEU A 126 1.17 9.82 2.26
C LEU A 126 1.30 11.21 2.88
N VAL A 127 2.36 11.47 3.65
CA VAL A 127 2.56 12.76 4.32
C VAL A 127 2.67 13.90 3.30
N PHE A 128 3.46 13.73 2.24
CA PHE A 128 3.61 14.74 1.17
C PHE A 128 2.32 14.98 0.38
N ARG A 129 1.38 14.03 0.34
CA ARG A 129 0.12 14.16 -0.38
C ARG A 129 -1.04 14.67 0.46
N ILE A 130 -1.02 14.42 1.78
CA ILE A 130 -2.04 14.92 2.71
C ILE A 130 -1.77 16.37 3.10
N ILE A 131 -0.50 16.77 3.25
CA ILE A 131 -0.13 18.16 3.56
C ILE A 131 -0.01 18.93 2.25
N PRO A 132 -0.97 19.81 1.90
CA PRO A 132 -0.78 20.67 0.73
C PRO A 132 0.43 21.58 0.97
N ALA A 133 1.35 21.63 0.00
CA ALA A 133 2.33 22.70 -0.06
C ALA A 133 1.54 24.02 -0.15
N ARG A 134 1.70 24.87 0.88
CA ARG A 134 1.02 26.16 0.99
C ARG A 134 1.35 27.08 -0.19
#